data_AF-A0A7J7JHS4-F1
#
_entry.id   AF-A0A7J7JHS4-F1
#
_cell.length_a   1.000
_cell.length_b   1.000
_cell.length_c   1.000
_cell.angle_alpha   90.00
_cell.angle_beta   90.00
_cell.angle_gamma   90.00
#
_symmetry.space_group_name_H-M   'P 1'
#
loop_
_entity.id
_entity.type
_entity.pdbx_description
1 polymer ?
#
loop_
_entity_poly.entity_id
_entity_poly.type
_entity_poly.pdbx_seq_one_letter_code
_entity_poly.pdbx_strand_id
1 'polypeptide(L)'
;MAMDPCEEFFVTGSAEGDIKVWGLSQHQLIKTYQGEHYKGSMFSRTPSAGVLQLHVTNEGQLFSAGADGTLRVRLISDENHMSPHVSYYEFANAQASKSFSLS
;
A
#
# COMPACT_ATOMS: atom_id res chain seq x y z
N MET A 1 -4.15 -0.07 -9.47
CA MET A 1 -4.38 -0.69 -8.15
C MET A 1 -3.18 -1.57 -7.80
N ALA A 2 -2.94 -1.85 -6.53
CA ALA A 2 -1.89 -2.73 -6.05
C ALA A 2 -2.41 -3.57 -4.87
N MET A 3 -2.00 -4.83 -4.79
CA MET A 3 -2.36 -5.74 -3.70
C MET A 3 -1.19 -5.85 -2.73
N ASP A 4 -1.49 -5.91 -1.44
CA ASP A 4 -0.51 -6.27 -0.44
C ASP A 4 -0.08 -7.74 -0.63
N PRO A 5 1.22 -8.06 -0.64
CA PRO A 5 1.71 -9.44 -0.79
C PRO A 5 1.24 -10.41 0.28
N CYS A 6 0.85 -9.91 1.46
CA CYS A 6 0.30 -10.71 2.55
C CYS A 6 -1.23 -10.82 2.51
N GLU A 7 -1.88 -10.24 1.48
CA GLU A 7 -3.32 -10.26 1.28
C GLU A 7 -4.14 -9.68 2.46
N GLU A 8 -3.57 -8.72 3.19
CA GLU A 8 -4.29 -8.06 4.28
C GLU A 8 -5.09 -6.84 3.80
N PHE A 9 -4.59 -6.16 2.76
CA PHE A 9 -5.22 -4.98 2.18
C PHE A 9 -4.92 -4.84 0.67
N PHE A 10 -5.62 -3.91 0.03
CA PHE A 10 -5.26 -3.46 -1.32
C PHE A 10 -5.41 -1.96 -1.46
N VAL A 11 -4.70 -1.39 -2.44
CA VAL A 11 -4.62 0.04 -2.68
C VAL A 11 -5.18 0.37 -4.07
N THR A 12 -6.00 1.41 -4.12
CA THR A 12 -6.58 1.95 -5.35
C THR A 12 -6.15 3.39 -5.54
N GLY A 13 -6.03 3.82 -6.79
CA GLY A 13 -5.68 5.19 -7.17
C GLY A 13 -6.72 5.73 -8.16
N SER A 14 -7.02 7.02 -8.07
CA SER A 14 -8.03 7.70 -8.87
C SER A 14 -7.39 8.65 -9.90
N ALA A 15 -8.13 8.93 -10.98
CA ALA A 15 -7.80 10.00 -11.93
C ALA A 15 -7.82 11.40 -11.26
N GLU A 16 -8.53 11.55 -10.15
CA GLU A 16 -8.54 12.79 -9.36
C GLU A 16 -7.30 12.93 -8.47
N GLY A 17 -6.46 11.90 -8.39
CA GLY A 17 -5.23 11.89 -7.59
C GLY A 17 -5.38 11.28 -6.20
N ASP A 18 -6.60 10.87 -5.81
CA ASP A 18 -6.85 10.16 -4.55
C ASP A 18 -6.21 8.77 -4.54
N ILE A 19 -5.71 8.38 -3.36
CA ILE A 19 -5.28 7.02 -3.06
C ILE A 19 -6.09 6.48 -1.89
N LYS A 20 -6.66 5.29 -2.02
CA LYS A 20 -7.45 4.63 -0.95
C LYS A 20 -6.92 3.25 -0.64
N VAL A 21 -6.83 2.94 0.66
CA VAL A 21 -6.41 1.65 1.21
C VAL A 21 -7.62 0.94 1.78
N TRP A 22 -7.83 -0.30 1.36
CA TRP A 22 -9.00 -1.11 1.69
C TRP A 22 -8.56 -2.39 2.39
N GLY A 23 -9.13 -2.69 3.54
CA GLY A 23 -8.87 -3.92 4.28
C GLY A 23 -9.61 -5.09 3.66
N LEU A 24 -8.92 -6.21 3.46
CA LEU A 24 -9.50 -7.42 2.89
C LEU A 24 -10.30 -8.21 3.92
N SER A 25 -9.88 -8.26 5.19
CA SER A 25 -10.64 -9.04 6.20
C SER A 25 -11.99 -8.41 6.58
N GLN A 26 -12.04 -7.07 6.64
CA GLN A 26 -13.22 -6.32 7.09
C GLN A 26 -14.01 -5.68 5.94
N HIS A 27 -13.52 -5.81 4.70
CA HIS A 27 -14.11 -5.19 3.50
C HIS A 27 -14.39 -3.69 3.65
N GLN A 28 -13.49 -2.97 4.32
CA GLN A 28 -13.71 -1.57 4.68
C GLN A 28 -12.57 -0.67 4.24
N LEU A 29 -12.87 0.61 4.07
CA LEU A 29 -11.87 1.65 3.82
C LEU A 29 -11.05 1.88 5.10
N ILE A 30 -9.74 1.63 5.02
CA ILE A 30 -8.81 1.83 6.15
C ILE A 30 -8.29 3.27 6.14
N LYS A 31 -7.83 3.75 4.99
CA LYS A 31 -7.14 5.03 4.88
C LYS A 31 -7.39 5.68 3.52
N THR A 32 -7.48 7.01 3.50
CA THR A 32 -7.57 7.80 2.28
C THR A 32 -6.46 8.86 2.30
N TYR A 33 -5.72 8.95 1.20
CA TYR A 33 -4.81 10.05 0.92
C TYR A 33 -5.44 10.89 -0.20
N GLN A 34 -6.05 12.01 0.18
CA GLN A 34 -6.84 12.84 -0.73
C GLN A 34 -5.93 13.73 -1.59
N GLY A 35 -6.23 13.81 -2.87
CA GLY A 35 -5.59 14.73 -3.81
C GLY A 35 -4.08 14.54 -3.92
N GLU A 36 -3.55 13.37 -3.58
CA GLU A 36 -2.12 13.11 -3.54
C GLU A 36 -1.48 13.45 -4.88
N HIS A 37 -1.96 12.84 -5.95
CA HIS A 37 -1.49 13.14 -7.30
C HIS A 37 -2.41 14.11 -8.05
N TYR A 38 -3.05 15.04 -7.32
CA TYR A 38 -3.87 16.07 -7.95
C TYR A 38 -2.97 17.10 -8.64
N LYS A 39 -3.20 17.29 -9.94
CA LYS A 39 -2.59 18.37 -10.71
C LYS A 39 -3.69 19.32 -11.17
N GLY A 40 -3.99 20.31 -10.34
CA GLY A 40 -4.91 21.41 -10.65
C GLY A 40 -4.32 22.37 -11.67
N SER A 41 -4.10 21.92 -12.90
CA SER A 41 -3.67 22.81 -13.97
C SER A 41 -4.89 23.52 -14.55
N MET A 42 -5.14 24.75 -14.10
CA MET A 42 -6.21 25.63 -14.61
C MET A 42 -6.05 26.00 -16.10
N PHE A 43 -4.93 25.66 -16.73
CA PHE A 43 -4.63 25.94 -18.14
C PHE A 43 -4.62 24.68 -19.02
N SER A 44 -4.79 23.50 -18.41
CA SER A 44 -4.84 22.22 -19.12
C SER A 44 -6.26 21.93 -19.60
N ARG A 45 -6.43 21.65 -20.89
CA ARG A 45 -7.72 21.20 -21.45
C ARG A 45 -8.03 19.72 -21.17
N THR A 46 -7.08 18.98 -20.60
CA THR A 46 -7.24 17.57 -20.23
C THR A 46 -7.25 17.42 -18.71
N PRO A 47 -8.20 16.67 -18.13
CA PRO A 47 -8.14 16.28 -16.72
C PRO A 47 -6.78 15.65 -16.39
N SER A 48 -6.25 15.92 -15.19
CA SER A 48 -5.07 15.19 -14.71
C SER A 48 -5.38 13.70 -14.72
N ALA A 49 -4.46 12.87 -15.16
CA ALA A 49 -4.62 11.41 -15.07
C ALA A 49 -4.44 10.90 -13.62
N GLY A 50 -4.15 11.79 -12.67
CA GLY A 50 -4.10 11.48 -11.24
C GLY A 50 -3.00 10.49 -10.91
N VAL A 51 -3.37 9.42 -10.20
CA VAL A 51 -2.48 8.32 -9.83
C VAL A 51 -2.22 7.43 -11.04
N LEU A 52 -0.95 7.32 -11.45
CA LEU A 52 -0.53 6.53 -12.61
C LEU A 52 -0.01 5.14 -12.22
N GLN A 53 0.70 5.05 -11.09
CA GLN A 53 1.31 3.80 -10.64
C GLN A 53 1.19 3.65 -9.13
N LEU A 54 0.93 2.41 -8.70
CA LEU A 54 0.93 2.00 -7.31
C LEU A 54 1.73 0.70 -7.18
N HIS A 55 2.52 0.59 -6.12
CA HIS A 55 3.22 -0.63 -5.75
C HIS A 55 3.26 -0.76 -4.23
N VAL A 56 3.04 -1.96 -3.73
CA VAL A 56 3.10 -2.28 -2.30
C VAL A 56 4.15 -3.36 -2.10
N THR A 57 5.04 -3.16 -1.13
CA THR A 57 6.06 -4.14 -0.74
C THR A 57 5.56 -5.01 0.41
N ASN A 58 6.22 -6.15 0.64
CA ASN A 58 5.95 -7.01 1.81
C ASN A 58 6.07 -6.27 3.16
N GLU A 59 6.90 -5.23 3.24
CA GLU A 59 7.05 -4.41 4.45
C GLU A 59 5.91 -3.38 4.66
N GLY A 60 4.83 -3.44 3.88
CA GLY A 60 3.73 -2.48 3.93
C GLY A 60 4.08 -1.08 3.41
N GLN A 61 5.18 -0.94 2.67
CA GLN A 61 5.53 0.33 2.01
C GLN A 61 4.71 0.50 0.72
N LEU A 62 4.05 1.64 0.61
CA LEU A 62 3.35 2.10 -0.57
C LEU A 62 4.21 3.08 -1.36
N PHE A 63 4.47 2.72 -2.61
CA PHE A 63 5.00 3.59 -3.63
C PHE A 63 3.86 4.04 -4.55
N SER A 64 3.78 5.34 -4.79
CA SER A 64 2.77 5.96 -5.64
C SER A 64 3.41 6.98 -6.57
N ALA A 65 3.05 6.96 -7.85
CA ALA A 65 3.49 7.95 -8.81
C ALA A 65 2.30 8.49 -9.60
N GLY A 66 2.35 9.77 -9.98
CA GLY A 66 1.22 10.44 -10.61
C GLY A 66 1.56 11.40 -11.73
N ALA A 67 0.52 11.88 -12.40
CA ALA A 67 0.61 12.83 -13.51
C ALA A 67 1.08 14.24 -13.08
N ASP A 68 1.10 14.49 -11.77
CA ASP A 68 1.75 15.63 -11.14
C ASP A 68 3.29 15.59 -11.24
N GLY A 69 3.85 14.46 -11.69
CA GLY A 69 5.30 14.25 -11.83
C GLY A 69 5.98 13.92 -10.50
N THR A 70 5.21 13.57 -9.46
CA THR A 70 5.76 13.19 -8.17
C THR A 70 5.73 11.69 -7.96
N LEU A 71 6.70 11.21 -7.18
CA LEU A 71 6.70 9.88 -6.59
C LEU A 71 6.67 10.04 -5.07
N ARG A 72 5.79 9.30 -4.40
CA ARG A 72 5.61 9.35 -2.96
C ARG A 72 5.69 7.95 -2.37
N VAL A 73 6.42 7.87 -1.26
CA VAL A 73 6.67 6.63 -0.52
C VAL A 73 6.14 6.79 0.88
N ARG A 74 5.40 5.79 1.37
CA ARG A 74 4.78 5.81 2.70
C ARG A 74 4.75 4.43 3.30
N LEU A 75 4.81 4.33 4.63
CA LEU A 75 4.43 3.11 5.33
C LEU A 75 2.91 3.15 5.57
N ILE A 76 2.19 2.10 5.16
CA ILE A 76 0.74 2.00 5.41
C ILE A 76 0.48 1.53 6.85
N SER A 77 1.35 0.64 7.33
CA SER A 77 1.20 -0.06 8.58
C SER A 77 1.78 0.72 9.75
N ASP A 78 0.91 1.22 10.62
CA ASP A 78 1.32 1.56 12.00
C ASP A 78 1.27 0.28 12.85
N GLU A 79 2.12 0.20 13.88
CA GLU A 79 2.29 -0.94 14.81
C GLU A 79 0.97 -1.52 15.38
N ASN A 80 -0.15 -0.81 15.27
CA ASN A 80 -1.45 -1.20 15.82
C ASN A 80 -2.47 -1.74 14.81
N HIS A 81 -2.17 -1.77 13.49
CA HIS A 81 -3.17 -2.12 12.46
C HIS A 81 -2.77 -3.26 11.51
N MET A 82 -1.61 -3.89 11.69
CA MET A 82 -1.32 -5.17 11.03
C MET A 82 -1.68 -6.30 11.98
N SER A 83 -2.53 -7.20 11.53
CA SER A 83 -2.81 -8.43 12.26
C SER A 83 -1.47 -9.14 12.52
N PRO A 84 -1.18 -9.61 13.74
CA PRO A 84 0.06 -10.32 14.07
C PRO A 84 0.22 -11.66 13.33
N HIS A 85 -0.66 -11.98 12.38
CA HIS A 85 -0.81 -13.30 11.81
C HIS A 85 0.33 -13.68 10.87
N VAL A 86 0.81 -12.75 10.04
CA VAL A 86 1.93 -13.02 9.10
C VAL A 86 3.26 -13.06 9.85
N SER A 87 3.49 -12.08 10.73
CA SER A 87 4.69 -12.05 11.57
C SER A 87 4.78 -13.31 12.43
N TYR A 88 3.68 -13.81 13.01
CA TYR A 88 3.68 -15.04 13.81
C TYR A 88 4.13 -16.26 13.00
N TYR A 89 3.63 -16.44 11.77
CA TYR A 89 4.05 -17.57 10.93
C TYR A 89 5.50 -17.46 10.48
N GLU A 90 5.98 -16.27 10.11
CA GLU A 90 7.40 -16.07 9.78
C GLU A 90 8.31 -16.24 10.99
N PHE A 91 7.95 -15.72 12.16
CA PHE A 91 8.71 -15.94 13.41
C PHE A 91 8.72 -17.41 13.80
N ALA A 92 7.58 -18.11 13.71
CA ALA A 92 7.48 -19.54 13.98
C ALA A 92 8.33 -20.37 13.00
N ASN A 93 8.29 -20.03 11.71
CA ASN A 93 9.10 -20.70 10.68
C ASN A 93 10.60 -20.41 10.84
N ALA A 94 10.96 -19.17 11.18
CA ALA A 94 12.35 -18.78 11.43
C ALA A 94 12.92 -19.46 12.68
N GLN A 95 12.11 -19.68 13.72
CA GLN A 95 12.51 -20.47 14.88
C GLN A 95 12.57 -21.96 14.56
N ALA A 96 11.61 -22.49 13.80
CA ALA A 96 11.60 -23.89 13.37
C ALA A 96 12.79 -24.24 12.47
N SER A 97 13.20 -23.33 11.57
CA SER A 97 14.39 -23.55 10.72
C SER A 97 15.69 -23.60 11.52
N LYS A 98 15.80 -22.86 12.64
CA LYS A 98 16.99 -22.86 13.50
C LYS A 98 17.13 -24.13 14.34
N SER A 99 16.03 -24.80 14.68
CA SER A 99 16.05 -26.03 15.50
C SER A 99 16.37 -27.31 14.71
N PHE A 100 16.42 -27.28 13.37
CA PHE A 100 16.79 -28.44 12.55
C PHE A 100 18.29 -28.53 12.19
N SER A 101 19.15 -27.61 12.66
CA SER A 101 20.61 -27.64 12.41
C SER A 101 21.42 -28.13 13.63
N LEU A 102 20.96 -29.19 14.30
CA LEU A 102 21.75 -29.93 15.29
C LEU A 102 21.76 -31.42 14.91
N SER A 103 22.71 -31.79 14.05
CA SER A 103 23.14 -33.17 13.80
C SER A 103 24.64 -33.21 13.62
#